data_AF-A0A6G3XFV3-F1
#
_entry.id   AF-A0A6G3XFV3-F1
#
_cell.length_a   1.000
_cell.length_b   1.000
_cell.length_c   1.000
_cell.angle_alpha   90.00
_cell.angle_beta   90.00
_cell.angle_gamma   90.00
#
_symmetry.space_group_name_H-M   'P 1'
#
loop_
_entity.id
_entity.type
_entity.pdbx_description
1 polymer ?
#
loop_
_entity_poly.entity_id
_entity_poly.type
_entity_poly.pdbx_seq_one_letter_code
_entity_poly.pdbx_strand_id
1 'polypeptide(L)'
;LPDLIGQLADVRRVPTSTNRFDTDISAHHELIVRTVQGASRPPSGPLQYGSWEVIERLGETTPEESVDGIHREYRAKNAIAPQGSGTVRLSVRKADPYAPEAERLLQQKRIGIAYEALGKLPSHPNIVGVRDFFPDDDEGVFVTVYDDVPGHALALHLTGAADPLTADA
;
A
#
# COMPACT_ATOMS: atom_id res chain seq x y z
N LEU A 1 -16.55 23.20 17.05
CA LEU A 1 -16.28 21.83 16.55
C LEU A 1 -15.57 20.93 17.58
N PRO A 2 -14.55 21.38 18.35
CA PRO A 2 -13.87 20.53 19.33
C PRO A 2 -14.81 19.91 20.37
N ASP A 3 -15.77 20.69 20.87
CA ASP A 3 -16.76 20.22 21.86
C ASP A 3 -17.69 19.13 21.32
N LEU A 4 -17.90 19.08 20.00
CA LEU A 4 -18.74 18.07 19.36
C LEU A 4 -18.04 16.70 19.38
N ILE A 5 -16.72 16.67 19.18
CA ILE A 5 -15.92 15.45 19.21
C ILE A 5 -15.96 14.84 20.62
N GLY A 6 -15.80 15.66 21.66
CA GLY A 6 -15.92 15.21 23.05
C GLY A 6 -17.32 14.67 23.39
N GLN A 7 -18.38 15.29 22.85
CA GLN A 7 -19.74 14.83 23.04
C GLN A 7 -20.08 13.51 22.31
N LEU A 8 -19.49 13.28 21.14
CA LEU A 8 -19.68 12.05 20.35
C LEU A 8 -18.83 10.89 20.87
N ALA A 9 -17.73 11.16 21.57
CA ALA A 9 -16.87 10.15 22.19
C ALA A 9 -17.43 9.60 23.52
N ASP A 10 -18.44 10.24 24.12
CA ASP A 10 -19.04 9.79 25.38
C ASP A 10 -20.02 8.63 25.17
N VAL A 11 -19.50 7.41 25.31
CA VAL A 11 -20.25 6.15 25.16
C VAL A 11 -21.46 6.06 26.10
N ARG A 12 -21.46 6.77 27.24
CA ARG A 12 -22.59 6.77 28.20
C ARG A 12 -23.83 7.45 27.65
N ARG A 13 -23.68 8.24 26.57
CA ARG A 13 -24.79 8.91 25.89
C ARG A 13 -25.46 8.02 24.85
N VAL A 14 -24.88 6.85 24.53
CA VAL A 14 -25.54 5.83 23.72
C VAL A 14 -26.66 5.22 24.56
N PRO A 15 -27.94 5.37 24.17
CA PRO A 15 -29.06 4.88 24.96
C PRO A 15 -29.16 3.35 24.85
N THR A 16 -28.33 2.64 25.60
CA THR A 16 -28.28 1.17 25.67
C THR A 16 -29.22 0.61 26.75
N SER A 17 -29.64 1.43 27.71
CA SER A 17 -30.48 1.01 28.85
C SER A 17 -31.96 0.81 28.52
N THR A 18 -32.42 1.43 27.43
CA THR A 18 -33.74 1.21 26.88
C THR A 18 -33.54 0.23 25.73
N ASN A 19 -34.11 -0.97 25.81
CA ASN A 19 -34.04 -2.05 24.81
C ASN A 19 -34.71 -1.69 23.46
N ARG A 20 -34.63 -0.41 23.07
CA ARG A 20 -35.22 0.24 21.91
C ARG A 20 -34.27 0.22 20.71
N PHE A 21 -32.96 0.13 20.96
CA PHE A 21 -31.93 0.08 19.93
C PHE A 21 -31.12 -1.19 20.13
N ASP A 22 -31.06 -2.01 19.08
CA ASP A 22 -30.20 -3.18 19.06
C ASP A 22 -28.74 -2.71 19.06
N THR A 23 -28.00 -3.10 20.11
CA THR A 23 -26.57 -2.77 20.24
C THR A 23 -25.70 -3.92 19.71
N ASP A 24 -26.30 -5.08 19.40
CA ASP A 24 -25.63 -6.22 18.82
C ASP A 24 -25.92 -6.30 17.32
N ILE A 25 -24.95 -5.88 16.51
CA ILE A 25 -25.08 -5.89 15.07
C ILE A 25 -25.01 -7.31 14.46
N SER A 26 -24.72 -8.35 15.26
CA SER A 26 -24.54 -9.72 14.78
C SER A 26 -25.76 -10.24 14.01
N ALA A 27 -26.97 -9.89 14.48
CA ALA A 27 -28.23 -10.25 13.81
C ALA A 27 -28.41 -9.59 12.43
N HIS A 28 -27.70 -8.49 12.18
CA HIS A 28 -27.74 -7.74 10.92
C HIS A 28 -26.50 -7.95 10.06
N HIS A 29 -25.54 -8.75 10.50
CA HIS A 29 -24.24 -8.92 9.83
C HIS A 29 -24.38 -9.30 8.35
N GLU A 30 -25.19 -10.32 8.01
CA GLU A 30 -25.41 -10.72 6.62
C GLU A 30 -26.06 -9.61 5.77
N LEU A 31 -27.00 -8.87 6.34
CA LEU A 31 -27.66 -7.75 5.66
C LEU A 31 -26.67 -6.62 5.39
N ILE A 32 -25.82 -6.29 6.37
CA ILE A 32 -24.78 -5.27 6.25
C ILE A 32 -23.80 -5.68 5.14
N VAL A 33 -23.25 -6.90 5.21
CA VAL A 33 -22.31 -7.43 4.21
C VAL A 33 -22.93 -7.39 2.81
N ARG A 34 -24.16 -7.90 2.65
CA ARG A 34 -24.85 -7.90 1.36
C ARG A 34 -25.13 -6.50 0.84
N THR A 35 -25.48 -5.55 1.70
CA THR A 35 -25.76 -4.16 1.31
C THR A 35 -24.47 -3.47 0.87
N VAL A 36 -23.38 -3.64 1.62
CA VAL A 36 -22.05 -3.11 1.28
C VAL A 36 -21.54 -3.72 -0.02
N GLN A 37 -21.65 -5.03 -0.20
CA GLN A 37 -21.23 -5.73 -1.42
C GLN A 37 -22.14 -5.44 -2.61
N GLY A 38 -23.44 -5.21 -2.39
CA GLY A 38 -24.39 -4.87 -3.44
C GLY A 38 -24.28 -3.42 -3.93
N ALA A 39 -23.82 -2.51 -3.05
CA ALA A 39 -23.59 -1.11 -3.38
C ALA A 39 -22.16 -0.84 -3.89
N SER A 40 -21.19 -1.68 -3.54
CA SER A 40 -19.82 -1.58 -4.03
C SER A 40 -19.63 -2.44 -5.27
N ARG A 41 -19.19 -1.82 -6.37
CA ARG A 41 -18.72 -2.56 -7.54
C ARG A 41 -17.20 -2.71 -7.40
N PRO A 42 -16.64 -3.93 -7.36
CA PRO A 42 -15.19 -4.06 -7.37
C PRO A 42 -14.64 -3.37 -8.63
N PRO A 43 -13.50 -2.67 -8.55
CA PRO A 43 -12.90 -2.05 -9.72
C PRO A 43 -12.73 -3.10 -10.82
N SER A 44 -13.43 -2.92 -11.94
CA SER A 44 -13.30 -3.81 -13.11
C SER A 44 -12.25 -3.22 -14.04
N GLY A 45 -10.99 -3.32 -13.65
CA GLY A 45 -9.85 -2.83 -14.40
C GLY A 45 -8.56 -3.50 -13.94
N PRO A 46 -7.46 -3.37 -14.71
CA PRO A 46 -6.15 -3.77 -14.23
C PRO A 46 -5.84 -3.01 -12.93
N LEU A 47 -5.11 -3.66 -12.01
CA LEU A 47 -4.65 -3.01 -10.79
C LEU A 47 -3.80 -1.79 -11.18
N GLN A 48 -4.14 -0.63 -10.63
CA GLN A 48 -3.51 0.62 -11.00
C GLN A 48 -3.27 1.45 -9.75
N TYR A 49 -2.08 2.05 -9.67
CA TYR A 49 -1.68 2.98 -8.63
C TYR A 49 -1.36 4.33 -9.27
N GLY A 50 -2.20 5.34 -9.05
CA GLY A 50 -2.07 6.63 -9.73
C GLY A 50 -2.04 6.47 -11.27
N SER A 51 -0.94 6.85 -11.91
CA SER A 51 -0.77 6.69 -13.37
C SER A 51 -0.09 5.38 -13.80
N TRP A 52 0.11 4.43 -12.87
CA TRP A 52 0.89 3.21 -13.12
C TRP A 52 -0.01 1.98 -13.14
N GLU A 53 -0.13 1.35 -14.31
CA GLU A 53 -0.87 0.09 -14.50
C GLU A 53 0.07 -1.09 -14.21
N VAL A 54 -0.33 -1.95 -13.27
CA VAL A 54 0.43 -3.14 -12.89
C VAL A 54 0.38 -4.17 -14.02
N ILE A 55 1.55 -4.66 -14.41
CA ILE A 55 1.73 -5.71 -15.42
C ILE A 55 2.01 -7.06 -14.76
N GLU A 56 2.81 -7.05 -13.69
CA GLU A 56 3.30 -8.25 -13.03
C GLU A 56 3.50 -7.98 -11.53
N ARG A 57 3.28 -9.01 -10.72
CA ARG A 57 3.58 -8.99 -9.29
C ARG A 57 4.93 -9.68 -9.05
N LEU A 58 5.87 -8.95 -8.45
CA LEU A 58 7.24 -9.40 -8.21
C LEU A 58 7.42 -10.05 -6.84
N GLY A 59 6.67 -9.58 -5.84
CA GLY A 59 6.79 -10.09 -4.47
C GLY A 59 5.74 -9.54 -3.52
N GLU A 60 5.60 -10.20 -2.37
CA GLU A 60 4.87 -9.70 -1.20
C GLU A 60 5.60 -10.17 0.05
N THR A 61 5.76 -9.24 0.99
CA THR A 61 6.19 -9.51 2.36
C THR A 61 5.00 -9.26 3.26
N THR A 62 4.67 -10.25 4.08
CA THR A 62 3.54 -10.19 5.02
C THR A 62 3.94 -9.43 6.30
N PRO A 63 2.96 -9.02 7.13
CA PRO A 63 3.26 -8.33 8.40
C PRO A 63 4.08 -9.19 9.36
N GLU A 64 4.04 -10.51 9.20
CA GLU A 64 4.79 -11.50 9.99
C GLU A 64 6.29 -11.44 9.68
N GLU A 65 6.62 -11.04 8.45
CA GLU A 65 7.97 -11.02 7.89
C GLU A 65 8.60 -9.61 7.92
N SER A 66 7.78 -8.56 8.10
CA SER A 66 8.22 -7.16 8.07
C SER A 66 7.60 -6.35 9.20
N VAL A 67 8.46 -5.63 9.93
CA VAL A 67 8.08 -4.68 10.99
C VAL A 67 7.24 -3.52 10.47
N ASP A 68 7.35 -3.18 9.19
CA ASP A 68 6.66 -2.05 8.57
C ASP A 68 5.34 -2.47 7.87
N GLY A 69 4.83 -3.68 8.16
CA GLY A 69 3.55 -4.18 7.67
C GLY A 69 3.62 -4.83 6.29
N ILE A 70 2.49 -4.85 5.58
CA ILE A 70 2.39 -5.46 4.24
C ILE A 70 3.20 -4.63 3.25
N HIS A 71 4.11 -5.30 2.54
CA HIS A 71 4.90 -4.71 1.45
C HIS A 71 4.72 -5.54 0.19
N ARG A 72 4.26 -4.91 -0.90
CA ARG A 72 4.07 -5.57 -2.20
C ARG A 72 4.93 -4.91 -3.25
N GLU A 73 5.54 -5.74 -4.10
CA GLU A 73 6.34 -5.27 -5.23
C GLU A 73 5.70 -5.67 -6.54
N TYR A 74 5.62 -4.72 -7.46
CA TYR A 74 5.02 -4.89 -8.78
C TYR A 74 5.92 -4.31 -9.86
N ARG A 75 5.82 -4.88 -11.06
CA ARG A 75 6.28 -4.24 -12.29
C ARG A 75 5.08 -3.58 -12.96
N ALA A 76 5.24 -2.33 -13.35
CA ALA A 76 4.16 -1.52 -13.93
C ALA A 76 4.64 -0.73 -15.15
N LYS A 77 3.69 -0.32 -15.98
CA LYS A 77 3.90 0.67 -17.06
C LYS A 77 3.11 1.92 -16.74
N ASN A 78 3.51 3.05 -17.31
CA ASN A 78 2.68 4.23 -17.26
C ASN A 78 1.45 4.03 -18.16
N ALA A 79 0.25 4.21 -17.60
CA ALA A 79 -1.02 3.98 -18.30
C ALA A 79 -1.32 5.05 -19.37
N ILE A 80 -0.70 6.23 -19.24
CA ILE A 80 -0.98 7.43 -20.05
C ILE A 80 0.15 7.67 -21.07
N ALA A 81 1.37 7.21 -20.77
CA ALA A 81 2.53 7.45 -21.61
C ALA A 81 2.42 6.73 -22.97
N PRO A 82 3.04 7.29 -24.03
CA PRO A 82 3.12 6.63 -25.32
C PRO A 82 3.84 5.27 -25.21
N GLN A 83 3.54 4.37 -26.14
CA GLN A 83 4.17 3.04 -26.18
C GLN A 83 5.70 3.17 -26.16
N GLY A 84 6.36 2.40 -25.29
CA GLY A 84 7.82 2.40 -25.15
C GLY A 84 8.39 3.23 -24.01
N SER A 85 7.58 3.75 -23.07
CA SER A 85 8.07 4.48 -21.88
C SER A 85 8.90 3.65 -20.89
N GLY A 86 9.10 2.37 -21.18
CA GLY A 86 9.68 1.39 -20.26
C GLY A 86 8.74 1.01 -19.12
N THR A 87 9.26 0.16 -18.25
CA THR A 87 8.62 -0.31 -17.03
C THR A 87 9.25 0.33 -15.80
N VAL A 88 8.53 0.28 -14.68
CA VAL A 88 8.98 0.71 -13.36
C VAL A 88 8.70 -0.37 -12.34
N ARG A 89 9.42 -0.33 -11.21
CA ARG A 89 9.12 -1.15 -10.05
C ARG A 89 8.34 -0.33 -9.02
N LEU A 90 7.13 -0.76 -8.69
CA LEU A 90 6.33 -0.19 -7.62
C LEU A 90 6.61 -0.92 -6.32
N SER A 91 6.87 -0.16 -5.26
CA SER A 91 6.93 -0.64 -3.87
C SER A 91 5.73 -0.06 -3.13
N VAL A 92 4.75 -0.91 -2.84
CA VAL A 92 3.47 -0.53 -2.23
C VAL A 92 3.51 -0.96 -0.76
N ARG A 93 3.41 0.00 0.15
CA ARG A 93 3.50 -0.22 1.60
C ARG A 93 2.26 0.30 2.30
N LYS A 94 1.76 -0.48 3.25
CA LYS A 94 0.60 -0.12 4.07
C LYS A 94 1.00 0.00 5.53
N ALA A 95 0.83 1.18 6.12
CA ALA A 95 0.87 1.32 7.57
C ALA A 95 -0.33 0.58 8.18
N ASP A 96 -0.16 0.02 9.37
CA ASP A 96 -1.23 -0.72 10.04
C ASP A 96 -2.42 0.22 10.33
N PRO A 97 -3.62 -0.04 9.74
CA PRO A 97 -4.78 0.81 9.95
C PRO A 97 -5.35 0.71 11.37
N TYR A 98 -5.04 -0.36 12.11
CA TYR A 98 -5.54 -0.61 13.47
C TYR A 98 -4.54 -0.23 14.56
N ALA A 99 -3.32 0.15 14.20
CA ALA A 99 -2.33 0.62 15.16
C ALA A 99 -2.75 1.96 15.80
N PRO A 100 -2.32 2.22 17.05
CA PRO A 100 -2.49 3.53 17.68
C PRO A 100 -1.97 4.66 16.79
N GLU A 101 -2.60 5.83 16.87
CA GLU A 101 -2.29 6.96 15.98
C GLU A 101 -0.80 7.32 15.95
N ALA A 102 -0.15 7.36 17.12
CA ALA A 102 1.27 7.67 17.23
C ALA A 102 2.17 6.64 16.52
N GLU A 103 1.82 5.35 16.59
CA GLU A 103 2.56 4.27 15.93
C GLU A 103 2.33 4.30 14.42
N ARG A 104 1.09 4.52 14.00
CA ARG A 104 0.74 4.67 12.58
C ARG A 104 1.48 5.84 11.93
N LEU A 105 1.54 7.00 12.60
CA LEU A 105 2.31 8.16 12.11
C LEU A 105 3.82 7.85 12.01
N LEU A 106 4.36 7.09 12.97
CA LEU A 106 5.76 6.66 12.92
C LEU A 106 6.03 5.71 11.75
N GLN A 107 5.15 4.74 11.52
CA GLN A 107 5.24 3.83 10.37
C GLN A 107 5.16 4.59 9.04
N GLN A 108 4.19 5.49 8.90
CA GLN A 108 4.08 6.36 7.71
C GLN A 108 5.37 7.16 7.47
N LYS A 109 5.95 7.73 8.53
CA LYS A 109 7.23 8.42 8.44
C LYS A 109 8.34 7.48 7.96
N ARG A 110 8.44 6.27 8.50
CA ARG A 110 9.45 5.26 8.08
C ARG A 110 9.33 4.90 6.61
N ILE A 111 8.10 4.71 6.12
CA ILE A 111 7.83 4.41 4.70
C ILE A 111 8.43 5.51 3.79
N GLY A 112 8.30 6.78 4.18
CA GLY A 112 8.83 7.92 3.43
C GLY A 112 10.36 8.11 3.51
N ILE A 113 11.04 7.57 4.53
CA ILE A 113 12.49 7.76 4.73
C ILE A 113 13.29 7.26 3.53
N ALA A 114 12.92 6.11 2.95
CA ALA A 114 13.63 5.55 1.80
C ALA A 114 13.61 6.51 0.60
N TYR A 115 12.45 7.12 0.32
CA TYR A 115 12.32 8.12 -0.74
C TYR A 115 13.13 9.39 -0.43
N GLU A 116 13.02 9.91 0.79
CA GLU A 116 13.75 11.10 1.22
C GLU A 116 15.27 10.91 1.14
N ALA A 117 15.77 9.73 1.55
CA ALA A 117 17.19 9.40 1.51
C ALA A 117 17.69 9.31 0.06
N LEU A 118 16.96 8.63 -0.82
CA LEU A 118 17.34 8.49 -2.22
C LEU A 118 17.31 9.82 -2.98
N GLY A 119 16.36 10.71 -2.66
CA GLY A 119 16.30 12.04 -3.25
C GLY A 119 17.47 12.97 -2.87
N LYS A 120 18.18 12.68 -1.78
CA LYS A 120 19.38 13.41 -1.35
C LYS A 120 20.67 12.90 -1.99
N LEU A 121 20.64 11.71 -2.58
CA LEU A 121 21.81 11.15 -3.26
C LEU A 121 21.91 11.71 -4.68
N PRO A 122 23.11 12.08 -5.15
CA PRO A 122 23.30 12.35 -6.56
C PRO A 122 23.02 11.07 -7.37
N SER A 123 22.50 11.24 -8.59
CA SER A 123 22.27 10.13 -9.51
C SER A 123 23.55 9.31 -9.69
N HIS A 124 23.46 8.00 -9.49
CA HIS A 124 24.61 7.09 -9.56
C HIS A 124 24.24 5.82 -10.32
N PRO A 125 25.08 5.33 -11.26
CA PRO A 125 24.72 4.18 -12.12
C PRO A 125 24.45 2.88 -11.36
N ASN A 126 25.02 2.72 -10.16
CA ASN A 126 24.87 1.50 -9.34
C ASN A 126 23.84 1.65 -8.21
N ILE A 127 23.06 2.74 -8.19
CA ILE A 127 21.99 2.96 -7.22
C ILE A 127 20.70 3.08 -8.01
N VAL A 128 19.70 2.28 -7.65
CA VAL A 128 18.39 2.32 -8.32
C VAL A 128 17.76 3.70 -8.12
N GLY A 129 17.42 4.35 -9.22
CA GLY A 129 16.76 5.65 -9.20
C GLY A 129 15.33 5.55 -8.66
N VAL A 130 14.87 6.63 -8.05
CA VAL A 130 13.50 6.79 -7.59
C VAL A 130 12.85 7.89 -8.39
N ARG A 131 11.65 7.63 -8.92
CA ARG A 131 10.91 8.54 -9.80
C ARG A 131 9.87 9.34 -9.05
N ASP A 132 9.17 8.71 -8.12
CA ASP A 132 8.01 9.31 -7.46
C ASP A 132 7.69 8.63 -6.13
N PHE A 133 6.95 9.33 -5.28
CA PHE A 133 6.36 8.82 -4.05
C PHE A 133 5.03 9.51 -3.76
N PHE A 134 3.96 8.73 -3.70
CA PHE A 134 2.61 9.26 -3.48
C PHE A 134 1.76 8.33 -2.61
N PRO A 135 0.79 8.88 -1.86
CA PRO A 135 -0.26 8.09 -1.23
C PRO A 135 -1.29 7.64 -2.26
N ASP A 136 -1.81 6.43 -2.12
CA ASP A 136 -3.04 5.98 -2.75
C ASP A 136 -4.11 5.90 -1.65
N ASP A 137 -4.95 6.94 -1.61
CA ASP A 137 -5.94 7.15 -0.56
C ASP A 137 -7.07 6.11 -0.61
N ASP A 138 -7.36 5.56 -1.79
CA ASP A 138 -8.42 4.57 -1.99
C ASP A 138 -8.04 3.23 -1.33
N GLU A 139 -6.78 2.82 -1.45
CA GLU A 139 -6.27 1.60 -0.79
C GLU A 139 -5.65 1.86 0.59
N GLY A 140 -5.40 3.13 0.94
CA GLY A 140 -4.73 3.56 2.17
C GLY A 140 -3.28 3.09 2.21
N VAL A 141 -2.59 3.16 1.07
CA VAL A 141 -1.21 2.70 0.89
C VAL A 141 -0.31 3.84 0.42
N PHE A 142 0.99 3.62 0.50
CA PHE A 142 2.01 4.52 -0.02
C PHE A 142 2.82 3.81 -1.09
N VAL A 143 2.97 4.46 -2.24
CA VAL A 143 3.60 3.89 -3.42
C VAL A 143 4.91 4.62 -3.69
N THR A 144 6.02 3.89 -3.70
CA THR A 144 7.31 4.39 -4.18
C THR A 144 7.60 3.81 -5.55
N VAL A 145 7.92 4.67 -6.52
CA VAL A 145 8.20 4.29 -7.91
C VAL A 145 9.69 4.28 -8.13
N TYR A 146 10.26 3.11 -8.41
CA TYR A 146 11.67 2.93 -8.74
C TYR A 146 11.86 2.71 -10.24
N ASP A 147 13.03 3.05 -10.74
CA ASP A 147 13.48 2.54 -12.04
C ASP A 147 13.45 1.00 -12.02
N ASP A 148 12.97 0.40 -13.11
CA ASP A 148 13.00 -1.05 -13.26
C ASP A 148 14.42 -1.50 -13.63
N VAL A 149 14.92 -2.52 -12.95
CA VAL A 149 16.25 -3.06 -13.17
C VAL A 149 16.11 -4.51 -13.64
N PRO A 150 16.69 -4.86 -14.80
CA PRO A 150 16.66 -6.24 -15.27
C PRO A 150 17.54 -7.13 -14.38
N GLY A 151 17.04 -8.32 -14.04
CA GLY A 151 17.77 -9.32 -13.26
C GLY A 151 17.16 -9.62 -11.88
N HIS A 152 17.85 -10.46 -11.12
CA HIS A 152 17.40 -10.97 -9.82
C HIS A 152 18.28 -10.46 -8.68
N ALA A 153 17.71 -10.41 -7.47
CA ALA A 153 18.47 -10.07 -6.29
C ALA A 153 19.65 -11.04 -6.08
N LEU A 154 20.82 -10.49 -5.72
CA LEU A 154 22.04 -11.28 -5.46
C LEU A 154 21.81 -12.39 -4.44
N ALA A 155 20.97 -12.16 -3.42
CA ALA A 155 20.63 -13.17 -2.42
C ALA A 155 20.04 -14.44 -3.05
N LEU A 156 19.16 -14.30 -4.06
CA LEU A 156 18.56 -15.45 -4.76
C LEU A 156 19.61 -16.26 -5.52
N HIS A 157 20.52 -15.57 -6.18
CA HIS A 157 21.64 -16.19 -6.89
C HIS A 157 22.56 -16.95 -5.93
N LEU A 158 22.87 -16.36 -4.77
CA LEU A 158 23.69 -17.01 -3.73
C LEU A 158 23.03 -18.25 -3.13
N THR A 159 21.69 -18.32 -3.11
CA THR A 159 20.95 -19.50 -2.64
C THR A 159 20.79 -20.61 -3.69
N GLY A 160 21.37 -20.46 -4.88
CA GLY A 160 21.43 -21.51 -5.90
C GLY A 160 20.28 -21.53 -6.89
N ALA A 161 19.42 -20.51 -6.92
CA ALA A 161 18.53 -20.28 -8.06
C ALA A 161 19.41 -19.81 -9.23
N ALA A 162 19.70 -20.71 -10.17
CA ALA A 162 20.66 -20.54 -11.26
C ALA A 162 20.17 -19.58 -12.38
N ASP A 163 19.52 -18.48 -12.01
CA ASP A 163 19.14 -17.43 -12.94
C ASP A 163 20.24 -16.36 -13.05
N PRO A 164 20.39 -15.72 -14.23
CA PRO A 164 21.39 -14.69 -14.44
C PRO A 164 21.11 -13.48 -13.56
N LEU A 165 22.18 -12.94 -12.97
CA LEU A 165 22.14 -11.81 -12.03
C LEU A 165 21.61 -10.53 -12.69
N THR A 166 21.94 -10.36 -13.97
CA THR A 166 21.53 -9.26 -14.85
C THR A 166 21.30 -9.83 -16.25
N ALA A 167 20.26 -9.37 -16.95
CA ALA A 167 20.12 -9.61 -18.38
C ALA A 167 20.70 -8.38 -19.11
N ASP A 168 21.73 -8.58 -19.91
CA ASP A 168 22.21 -7.53 -20.82
C ASP A 168 21.14 -7.25 -21.88
N ALA A 169 20.94 -5.98 -22.22
CA ALA A 169 20.03 -5.51 -23.25
C ALA A 169 20.62 -5.65 -24.66
#